data_AF-A0AAW1LW23-F1
#
_entry.id   AF-A0AAW1LW23-F1
#
_cell.length_a   1.000
_cell.length_b   1.000
_cell.length_c   1.000
_cell.angle_alpha   90.00
_cell.angle_beta   90.00
_cell.angle_gamma   90.00
#
_symmetry.space_group_name_H-M   'P 1'
#
loop_
_entity.id
_entity.type
_entity.pdbx_description
1 polymer ?
#
loop_
_entity_poly.entity_id
_entity_poly.type
_entity_poly.pdbx_seq_one_letter_code
_entity_poly.pdbx_strand_id
1 'polypeptide(L)'
;MDDVEALPDRIFDNYYNTTIFITGGTGFLGKVIIERLLRVFDVKKIYILIRDRKGQTPSARLQNIFSNPLFDKVRSLKGAEIFEKCKAIAGEIAEDRLGLKDEDREILQKEVEYVIHSAATVRFDEPLRKAILINTKGTVSMIDLAKEMANLKLFVHVSTTYCHPEENVLKESTYPAKYNYEHMISLAKENVLKESTYPAKYNYEHMISLANWFDESTLESVRSGFMEGMPNTYTFSKALAEDAVASVMDTLPIVIMRPSIITPIWKEPLPGWADNVNGIIGMSLAFGKDRNVVADFITVDVVADNILALGAYSIQNRMPSRVFNISSHNYRSETLIDFLEKSKWIITERVPFDTFLWPSKLTITSSKFVYHFLVVLRQLLPSLIIDRLLMLFGYKPFLWQMQMRILEGMSVLQYYGMNNWTFENHYIARCGAWMNRKEFGKYTLTHDGGDMNEYLIKMYIGMRRYILKEPDENLPKARRFMRIMVWADWILGIIFKLLIAYFFYRMVLLRIFN
;
A
#
# COMPACT_ATOMS: atom_id res chain seq x y z
N MET A 1 -34.69 -12.11 -24.11
CA MET A 1 -33.44 -11.37 -23.85
C MET A 1 -33.84 -10.33 -22.84
N ASP A 2 -33.59 -10.56 -21.55
CA ASP A 2 -34.06 -9.66 -20.49
C ASP A 2 -33.44 -8.28 -20.70
N ASP A 3 -34.25 -7.23 -20.63
CA ASP A 3 -33.79 -5.85 -20.75
C ASP A 3 -32.96 -5.49 -19.50
N VAL A 4 -31.63 -5.63 -19.61
CA VAL A 4 -30.69 -5.36 -18.52
C VAL A 4 -30.81 -3.90 -18.06
N GLU A 5 -31.19 -2.97 -18.94
CA GLU A 5 -31.34 -1.56 -18.56
C GLU A 5 -32.56 -1.30 -17.68
N ALA A 6 -33.60 -2.13 -17.78
CA ALA A 6 -34.79 -2.05 -16.93
C ALA A 6 -34.55 -2.52 -15.48
N LEU A 7 -33.43 -3.20 -15.20
CA LEU A 7 -33.09 -3.61 -13.84
C LEU A 7 -32.72 -2.39 -12.96
N PRO A 8 -33.06 -2.42 -11.66
CA PRO A 8 -32.65 -1.37 -10.72
C PRO A 8 -31.13 -1.40 -10.53
N ASP A 9 -30.56 -0.27 -10.16
CA ASP A 9 -29.15 -0.17 -9.76
C ASP A 9 -29.08 0.20 -8.29
N ARG A 10 -29.24 -0.81 -7.43
CA ARG A 10 -29.39 -0.63 -5.98
C ARG A 10 -28.13 -0.04 -5.35
N ILE A 11 -26.97 -0.32 -5.92
CA ILE A 11 -25.69 0.25 -5.46
C ILE A 11 -25.66 1.74 -5.79
N PHE A 12 -26.01 2.13 -7.02
CA PHE A 12 -26.13 3.55 -7.40
C PHE A 12 -27.15 4.29 -6.51
N ASP A 13 -28.36 3.74 -6.37
CA ASP A 13 -29.45 4.35 -5.62
C ASP A 13 -29.09 4.61 -4.15
N ASN A 14 -28.24 3.76 -3.57
CA ASN A 14 -27.78 3.91 -2.18
C ASN A 14 -26.97 5.20 -1.93
N TYR A 15 -26.28 5.70 -2.96
CA TYR A 15 -25.45 6.90 -2.88
C TYR A 15 -26.05 8.11 -3.61
N TYR A 16 -27.20 7.95 -4.27
CA TYR A 16 -27.86 9.02 -5.02
C TYR A 16 -28.24 10.20 -4.12
N ASN A 17 -27.82 11.41 -4.52
CA ASN A 17 -28.07 12.67 -3.80
C ASN A 17 -27.63 12.65 -2.32
N THR A 18 -26.60 11.88 -1.99
CA THR A 18 -26.05 11.78 -0.62
C THR A 18 -24.82 12.66 -0.42
N THR A 19 -24.55 13.03 0.84
CA THR A 19 -23.32 13.73 1.22
C THR A 19 -22.31 12.77 1.86
N ILE A 20 -21.09 12.75 1.32
CA ILE A 20 -20.02 11.82 1.75
C ILE A 20 -18.85 12.61 2.33
N PHE A 21 -18.35 12.19 3.49
CA PHE A 21 -17.10 12.68 4.06
C PHE A 21 -15.98 11.64 3.91
N ILE A 22 -14.88 12.03 3.29
CA ILE A 22 -13.74 11.16 3.00
C ILE A 22 -12.49 11.70 3.69
N THR A 23 -11.89 10.87 4.53
CA THR A 23 -10.52 11.10 5.02
C THR A 23 -9.54 10.24 4.23
N GLY A 24 -8.33 10.75 4.01
CA GLY A 24 -7.38 10.08 3.13
C GLY A 24 -7.71 10.23 1.64
N GLY A 25 -8.62 11.14 1.27
CA GLY A 25 -9.02 11.40 -0.12
C GLY A 25 -7.88 11.90 -1.02
N THR A 26 -6.80 12.42 -0.43
CA THR A 26 -5.59 12.82 -1.18
C THR A 26 -4.63 11.67 -1.47
N GLY A 27 -4.84 10.49 -0.85
CA GLY A 27 -4.03 9.29 -1.02
C GLY A 27 -4.49 8.41 -2.19
N PHE A 28 -3.76 7.33 -2.42
CA PHE A 28 -3.95 6.44 -3.57
C PHE A 28 -5.38 5.88 -3.69
N LEU A 29 -5.85 5.14 -2.69
CA LEU A 29 -7.20 4.58 -2.67
C LEU A 29 -8.28 5.68 -2.65
N GLY A 30 -8.09 6.73 -1.83
CA GLY A 30 -9.04 7.82 -1.70
C GLY A 30 -9.32 8.55 -3.02
N LYS A 31 -8.28 8.81 -3.83
CA LYS A 31 -8.41 9.40 -5.17
C LYS A 31 -9.27 8.53 -6.09
N VAL A 32 -9.06 7.21 -6.08
CA VAL A 32 -9.82 6.25 -6.91
C VAL A 32 -11.28 6.18 -6.47
N ILE A 33 -11.55 6.19 -5.16
CA ILE A 33 -12.92 6.26 -4.64
C ILE A 33 -13.62 7.56 -5.08
N ILE A 34 -12.94 8.71 -4.98
CA ILE A 34 -13.51 10.00 -5.41
C ILE A 34 -13.77 9.98 -6.92
N GLU A 35 -12.82 9.50 -7.73
CA GLU A 35 -13.01 9.32 -9.18
C GLU A 35 -14.24 8.47 -9.47
N ARG A 36 -14.37 7.34 -8.79
CA ARG A 36 -15.47 6.39 -8.97
C ARG A 36 -16.81 7.02 -8.61
N LEU A 37 -16.88 7.73 -7.49
CA LEU A 37 -18.07 8.47 -7.03
C LEU A 37 -18.49 9.55 -8.04
N LEU A 38 -17.55 10.33 -8.58
CA LEU A 38 -17.88 11.39 -9.54
C LEU A 38 -18.24 10.86 -10.94
N ARG A 39 -17.62 9.75 -11.36
CA ARG A 39 -17.85 9.18 -12.69
C ARG A 39 -19.15 8.39 -12.77
N VAL A 40 -19.39 7.52 -11.79
CA VAL A 40 -20.44 6.48 -11.86
C VAL A 40 -21.68 6.87 -11.04
N PHE A 41 -21.50 7.61 -9.95
CA PHE A 41 -22.60 7.97 -9.05
C PHE A 41 -23.03 9.42 -9.24
N ASP A 42 -24.22 9.75 -8.73
CA ASP A 42 -24.71 11.13 -8.65
C ASP A 42 -24.88 11.54 -7.20
N VAL A 43 -23.75 11.74 -6.52
CA VAL A 43 -23.72 12.22 -5.14
C VAL A 43 -24.03 13.71 -5.07
N LYS A 44 -24.58 14.17 -3.95
CA LYS A 44 -24.86 15.60 -3.72
C LYS A 44 -23.58 16.38 -3.51
N LYS A 45 -22.70 15.89 -2.63
CA LYS A 45 -21.49 16.59 -2.21
C LYS A 45 -20.48 15.61 -1.61
N ILE A 46 -19.19 15.89 -1.81
CA ILE A 46 -18.08 15.14 -1.21
C ILE A 46 -17.22 16.10 -0.40
N TYR A 47 -17.23 15.97 0.92
CA TYR A 47 -16.29 16.65 1.81
C TYR A 47 -15.01 15.82 1.92
N ILE A 48 -13.85 16.45 1.77
CA ILE A 48 -12.55 15.77 1.81
C ILE A 48 -11.69 16.44 2.86
N LEU A 49 -11.27 15.69 3.87
CA LEU A 49 -10.31 16.19 4.86
C LEU A 49 -8.93 16.34 4.23
N ILE A 50 -8.44 17.58 4.19
CA ILE A 50 -7.16 17.94 3.60
C ILE A 50 -6.34 18.74 4.60
N ARG A 51 -5.14 18.26 4.84
CA ARG A 51 -4.16 18.89 5.72
C ARG A 51 -3.66 20.20 5.17
N ASP A 52 -3.44 21.18 6.04
CA ASP A 52 -2.73 22.39 5.67
C ASP A 52 -1.27 22.07 5.32
N ARG A 53 -0.75 22.75 4.30
CA ARG A 53 0.66 22.70 3.94
C ARG A 53 1.17 24.11 3.73
N LYS A 54 2.36 24.43 4.25
CA LYS A 54 3.01 25.73 4.03
C LYS A 54 3.00 26.07 2.54
N GLY A 55 2.36 27.19 2.18
CA GLY A 55 2.29 27.70 0.80
C GLY A 55 1.17 27.11 -0.07
N GLN A 56 0.32 26.21 0.41
CA GLN A 56 -0.84 25.70 -0.36
C GLN A 56 -2.06 25.50 0.53
N THR A 57 -3.16 26.20 0.20
CA THR A 57 -4.44 26.05 0.91
C THR A 57 -5.07 24.68 0.63
N PRO A 58 -5.93 24.15 1.52
CA PRO A 58 -6.65 22.90 1.30
C PRO A 58 -7.43 22.88 -0.01
N SER A 59 -8.08 24.00 -0.36
CA SER A 59 -8.79 24.16 -1.64
C SER A 59 -7.85 24.11 -2.84
N ALA A 60 -6.68 24.77 -2.79
CA ALA A 60 -5.70 24.69 -3.87
C ALA A 60 -5.14 23.26 -4.04
N ARG A 61 -4.91 22.57 -2.91
CA ARG A 61 -4.51 21.16 -2.93
C ARG A 61 -5.58 20.26 -3.53
N LEU A 62 -6.85 20.51 -3.23
CA LEU A 62 -7.97 19.79 -3.82
C LEU A 62 -8.03 19.98 -5.33
N GLN A 63 -7.89 21.22 -5.82
CA GLN A 63 -7.86 21.48 -7.26
C GLN A 63 -6.69 20.77 -7.96
N ASN A 64 -5.53 20.70 -7.30
CA ASN A 64 -4.38 19.96 -7.82
C ASN A 64 -4.58 18.42 -7.83
N ILE A 65 -5.56 17.88 -7.09
CA ILE A 65 -5.90 16.46 -7.22
C ILE A 65 -6.60 16.21 -8.56
N PHE A 66 -7.49 17.11 -8.97
CA PHE A 66 -8.27 16.98 -10.20
C PHE A 66 -7.48 17.28 -11.48
N SER A 67 -6.26 17.81 -11.37
CA SER A 67 -5.31 17.89 -12.48
C SER A 67 -4.66 16.54 -12.82
N ASN A 68 -4.77 15.54 -11.94
CA ASN A 68 -4.21 14.22 -12.16
C ASN A 68 -4.93 13.50 -13.32
N PRO A 69 -4.19 12.80 -14.22
CA PRO A 69 -4.78 12.05 -15.33
C PRO A 69 -5.86 11.04 -14.94
N LEU A 70 -5.85 10.57 -13.69
CA LEU A 70 -6.91 9.73 -13.13
C LEU A 70 -8.31 10.32 -13.36
N PHE A 71 -8.45 11.64 -13.28
CA PHE A 71 -9.74 12.34 -13.38
C PHE A 71 -10.10 12.77 -14.81
N ASP A 72 -9.28 12.46 -15.82
CA ASP A 72 -9.54 12.88 -17.20
C ASP A 72 -10.84 12.25 -17.75
N LYS A 73 -11.12 10.99 -17.39
CA LYS A 73 -12.37 10.30 -17.77
C LYS A 73 -13.60 10.93 -17.11
N VAL A 74 -13.50 11.38 -15.85
CA VAL A 74 -14.57 12.14 -15.18
C VAL A 74 -14.82 13.44 -15.94
N ARG A 75 -13.74 14.19 -16.22
CA ARG A 75 -13.81 15.49 -16.90
C ARG A 75 -14.45 15.39 -18.29
N SER A 76 -14.12 14.34 -19.05
CA SER A 76 -14.68 14.13 -20.40
C SER A 76 -16.15 13.70 -20.39
N LEU A 77 -16.59 12.95 -19.38
CA LEU A 77 -17.96 12.43 -19.30
C LEU A 77 -18.95 13.39 -18.61
N LYS A 78 -18.47 14.19 -17.65
CA LYS A 78 -19.32 14.96 -16.73
C LYS A 78 -19.06 16.48 -16.75
N GLY A 79 -18.09 16.94 -17.54
CA GLY A 79 -17.66 18.34 -17.50
C GLY A 79 -16.71 18.63 -16.33
N ALA A 80 -16.19 19.86 -16.26
CA ALA A 80 -15.28 20.29 -15.19
C ALA A 80 -16.02 20.75 -13.93
N GLU A 81 -17.25 21.22 -14.09
CA GLU A 81 -18.17 21.67 -13.04
C GLU A 81 -18.51 20.57 -12.02
N ILE A 82 -18.40 19.28 -12.42
CA ILE A 82 -18.62 18.16 -11.51
C ILE A 82 -17.70 18.20 -10.29
N PHE A 83 -16.49 18.77 -10.43
CA PHE A 83 -15.54 18.90 -9.34
C PHE A 83 -15.98 19.92 -8.27
N GLU A 84 -16.94 20.79 -8.57
CA GLU A 84 -17.51 21.73 -7.59
C GLU A 84 -18.27 21.03 -6.47
N LYS A 85 -18.73 19.79 -6.71
CA LYS A 85 -19.32 18.91 -5.69
C LYS A 85 -18.32 18.53 -4.59
N CYS A 86 -17.02 18.62 -4.86
CA CYS A 86 -15.98 18.32 -3.89
C CYS A 86 -15.59 19.58 -3.11
N LYS A 87 -15.63 19.52 -1.78
CA LYS A 87 -15.24 20.60 -0.88
C LYS A 87 -14.11 20.15 0.04
N ALA A 88 -13.05 20.96 0.11
CA ALA A 88 -11.95 20.71 1.03
C ALA A 88 -12.35 21.15 2.43
N ILE A 89 -12.14 20.27 3.41
CA ILE A 89 -12.24 20.59 4.84
C ILE A 89 -10.82 20.61 5.40
N ALA A 90 -10.42 21.72 6.01
CA ALA A 90 -9.10 21.84 6.61
C ALA A 90 -9.03 21.00 7.89
N GLY A 91 -8.01 20.17 8.03
CA GLY A 91 -7.77 19.43 9.28
C GLY A 91 -6.68 18.37 9.17
N GLU A 92 -6.24 17.86 10.31
CA GLU A 92 -5.19 16.84 10.45
C GLU A 92 -5.68 15.74 11.40
N ILE A 93 -5.53 14.49 10.95
CA ILE A 93 -6.07 13.31 11.61
C ILE A 93 -5.46 13.10 13.00
N ALA A 94 -4.17 13.46 13.16
CA ALA A 94 -3.49 13.32 14.44
C ALA A 94 -3.94 14.37 15.47
N GLU A 95 -4.46 15.52 15.04
CA GLU A 95 -4.83 16.64 15.90
C GLU A 95 -6.13 16.38 16.66
N ASP A 96 -6.28 17.00 17.83
CA ASP A 96 -7.50 16.89 18.62
C ASP A 96 -8.69 17.46 17.84
N ARG A 97 -9.84 16.79 17.96
CA ARG A 97 -11.04 17.06 17.13
C ARG A 97 -10.73 17.11 15.62
N LEU A 98 -9.72 16.34 15.18
CA LEU A 98 -9.24 16.25 13.78
C LEU A 98 -8.67 17.58 13.24
N GLY A 99 -8.36 18.54 14.11
CA GLY A 99 -7.95 19.89 13.72
C GLY A 99 -9.04 20.66 12.97
N LEU A 100 -10.31 20.26 13.10
CA LEU A 100 -11.44 20.91 12.45
C LEU A 100 -11.76 22.24 13.14
N LYS A 101 -12.14 23.23 12.34
CA LYS A 101 -12.83 24.42 12.84
C LYS A 101 -14.26 24.05 13.26
N ASP A 102 -14.83 24.81 14.19
CA ASP A 102 -16.18 24.54 14.67
C ASP A 102 -17.22 24.67 13.55
N GLU A 103 -17.07 25.62 12.62
CA GLU A 103 -17.99 25.77 11.49
C GLU A 103 -17.95 24.56 10.55
N ASP A 104 -16.76 24.07 10.22
CA ASP A 104 -16.58 22.88 9.38
C ASP A 104 -17.14 21.64 10.10
N ARG A 105 -16.92 21.52 11.42
CA ARG A 105 -17.46 20.41 12.22
C ARG A 105 -18.99 20.41 12.21
N GLU A 106 -19.62 21.56 12.40
CA GLU A 106 -21.07 21.70 12.35
C GLU A 106 -21.66 21.32 10.99
N ILE A 107 -21.01 21.73 9.91
CA ILE A 107 -21.41 21.36 8.55
C ILE A 107 -21.36 19.83 8.39
N LEU A 108 -20.28 19.19 8.84
CA LEU A 108 -20.14 17.74 8.76
C LEU A 108 -21.20 17.02 9.61
N GLN A 109 -21.46 17.48 10.83
CA GLN A 109 -22.50 16.93 11.71
C GLN A 109 -23.91 17.00 11.10
N LYS A 110 -24.24 18.11 10.42
CA LYS A 110 -25.57 18.37 9.85
C LYS A 110 -25.79 17.65 8.51
N GLU A 111 -24.78 17.66 7.64
CA GLU A 111 -24.96 17.25 6.24
C GLU A 111 -24.53 15.81 5.92
N VAL A 112 -23.54 15.25 6.62
CA VAL A 112 -22.90 14.00 6.20
C VAL A 112 -23.78 12.78 6.49
N GLU A 113 -23.91 11.93 5.47
CA GLU A 113 -24.64 10.66 5.56
C GLU A 113 -23.68 9.46 5.49
N TYR A 114 -22.56 9.59 4.79
CA TYR A 114 -21.58 8.52 4.64
C TYR A 114 -20.19 8.99 5.04
N VAL A 115 -19.49 8.18 5.82
CA VAL A 115 -18.07 8.39 6.12
C VAL A 115 -17.25 7.29 5.47
N ILE A 116 -16.21 7.67 4.73
CA ILE A 116 -15.17 6.75 4.25
C ILE A 116 -13.86 7.16 4.93
N HIS A 117 -13.50 6.44 5.99
CA HIS A 117 -12.29 6.67 6.74
C HIS A 117 -11.14 5.82 6.20
N SER A 118 -10.38 6.40 5.25
CA SER A 118 -9.20 5.76 4.63
C SER A 118 -7.88 6.45 4.99
N ALA A 119 -7.89 7.50 5.84
CA ALA A 119 -6.66 8.13 6.27
C ALA A 119 -5.83 7.19 7.16
N ALA A 120 -4.58 6.98 6.79
CA ALA A 120 -3.61 6.26 7.59
C ALA A 120 -2.18 6.66 7.17
N THR A 121 -1.22 6.52 8.07
CA THR A 121 0.16 6.28 7.67
C THR A 121 0.30 4.79 7.34
N VAL A 122 0.70 4.50 6.11
CA VAL A 122 0.91 3.15 5.56
C VAL A 122 2.40 2.79 5.49
N ARG A 123 3.23 3.64 6.09
CA ARG A 123 4.67 3.44 6.16
C ARG A 123 5.01 2.47 7.28
N PHE A 124 5.66 1.38 6.94
CA PHE A 124 6.08 0.36 7.90
C PHE A 124 7.21 0.84 8.83
N ASP A 125 7.93 1.88 8.44
CA ASP A 125 9.03 2.51 9.19
C ASP A 125 8.60 3.75 9.98
N GLU A 126 7.30 4.10 9.99
CA GLU A 126 6.82 5.26 10.74
C GLU A 126 7.05 5.06 12.25
N PRO A 127 7.53 6.09 12.99
CA PRO A 127 7.65 6.02 14.44
C PRO A 127 6.35 5.59 15.10
N LEU A 128 6.45 4.68 16.08
CA LEU A 128 5.28 4.04 16.71
C LEU A 128 4.28 5.06 17.26
N ARG A 129 4.76 6.09 17.97
CA ARG A 129 3.93 7.19 18.48
C ARG A 129 3.08 7.82 17.38
N LYS A 130 3.71 8.15 16.26
CA LYS A 130 3.03 8.80 15.14
C LYS A 130 2.05 7.86 14.44
N ALA A 131 2.40 6.58 14.32
CA ALA A 131 1.48 5.55 13.82
C ALA A 131 0.22 5.45 14.70
N ILE A 132 0.36 5.42 16.03
CA ILE A 132 -0.78 5.40 16.97
C ILE A 132 -1.60 6.69 16.88
N LEU A 133 -0.95 7.87 16.86
CA LEU A 133 -1.67 9.14 16.80
C LEU A 133 -2.48 9.29 15.49
N ILE A 134 -1.94 8.83 14.36
CA ILE A 134 -2.62 8.92 13.07
C ILE A 134 -3.65 7.80 12.90
N ASN A 135 -3.24 6.54 13.04
CA ASN A 135 -4.08 5.40 12.66
C ASN A 135 -5.04 5.00 13.76
N THR A 136 -4.71 5.19 15.04
CA THR A 136 -5.55 4.75 16.17
C THR A 136 -6.33 5.92 16.74
N LYS A 137 -5.65 6.93 17.28
CA LYS A 137 -6.30 8.12 17.87
C LYS A 137 -7.12 8.88 16.82
N GLY A 138 -6.60 9.00 15.60
CA GLY A 138 -7.33 9.60 14.49
C GLY A 138 -8.63 8.87 14.16
N THR A 139 -8.63 7.54 14.22
CA THR A 139 -9.86 6.73 14.10
C THR A 139 -10.83 6.97 15.25
N VAL A 140 -10.34 7.04 16.50
CA VAL A 140 -11.18 7.41 17.67
C VAL A 140 -11.82 8.78 17.48
N SER A 141 -11.05 9.79 17.05
CA SER A 141 -11.59 11.14 16.78
C SER A 141 -12.61 11.17 15.64
N MET A 142 -12.46 10.30 14.63
CA MET A 142 -13.46 10.12 13.57
C MET A 142 -14.74 9.44 14.08
N ILE A 143 -14.61 8.44 14.96
CA ILE A 143 -15.74 7.79 15.62
C ILE A 143 -16.51 8.82 16.45
N ASP A 144 -15.82 9.66 17.22
CA ASP A 144 -16.47 10.69 18.04
C ASP A 144 -17.21 11.71 17.19
N LEU A 145 -16.62 12.16 16.07
CA LEU A 145 -17.33 13.01 15.12
C LEU A 145 -18.55 12.29 14.52
N ALA A 146 -18.44 11.00 14.20
CA ALA A 146 -19.52 10.23 13.60
C ALA A 146 -20.73 10.05 14.55
N LYS A 147 -20.50 9.94 15.87
CA LYS A 147 -21.56 9.93 16.89
C LYS A 147 -22.40 11.22 16.90
N GLU A 148 -21.81 12.33 16.45
CA GLU A 148 -22.44 13.65 16.39
C GLU A 148 -23.12 13.92 15.04
N MET A 149 -23.02 13.01 14.06
CA MET A 149 -23.64 13.17 12.74
C MET A 149 -25.11 12.76 12.76
N ALA A 150 -26.01 13.72 12.53
CA ALA A 150 -27.45 13.51 12.65
C ALA A 150 -28.04 12.54 11.60
N ASN A 151 -27.39 12.42 10.44
CA ASN A 151 -27.90 11.70 9.28
C ASN A 151 -27.01 10.52 8.86
N LEU A 152 -26.12 10.05 9.74
CA LEU A 152 -25.16 9.00 9.42
C LEU A 152 -25.88 7.68 9.07
N LYS A 153 -25.75 7.27 7.80
CA LYS A 153 -26.23 5.98 7.28
C LYS A 153 -25.17 4.89 7.39
N LEU A 154 -23.90 5.22 7.12
CA LEU A 154 -22.81 4.25 7.19
C LEU A 154 -21.45 4.92 7.39
N PHE A 155 -20.67 4.37 8.30
CA PHE A 155 -19.24 4.64 8.46
C PHE A 155 -18.43 3.44 7.95
N VAL A 156 -17.54 3.67 7.00
CA VAL A 156 -16.57 2.67 6.52
C VAL A 156 -15.20 2.97 7.10
N HIS A 157 -14.67 2.05 7.92
CA HIS A 157 -13.26 2.06 8.34
C HIS A 157 -12.43 1.18 7.40
N VAL A 158 -11.46 1.77 6.70
CA VAL A 158 -10.52 1.01 5.88
C VAL A 158 -9.34 0.55 6.72
N SER A 159 -9.25 -0.76 6.95
CA SER A 159 -8.17 -1.43 7.66
C SER A 159 -7.27 -2.20 6.69
N THR A 160 -6.81 -3.40 7.03
CA THR A 160 -5.99 -4.27 6.19
C THR A 160 -6.15 -5.73 6.61
N THR A 161 -6.03 -6.68 5.68
CA THR A 161 -6.02 -8.13 6.05
C THR A 161 -4.79 -8.55 6.84
N TYR A 162 -3.81 -7.67 7.01
CA TYR A 162 -2.57 -7.95 7.75
C TYR A 162 -2.55 -7.34 9.16
N CYS A 163 -3.72 -6.96 9.71
CA CYS A 163 -3.82 -6.31 11.01
C CYS A 163 -3.62 -7.28 12.20
N HIS A 164 -4.02 -8.56 12.04
CA HIS A 164 -3.85 -9.62 13.04
C HIS A 164 -2.91 -10.70 12.48
N PRO A 165 -1.59 -10.42 12.40
CA PRO A 165 -0.61 -11.26 11.70
C PRO A 165 -0.39 -12.64 12.33
N GLU A 166 -0.81 -12.84 13.58
CA GLU A 166 -0.83 -14.11 14.32
C GLU A 166 -1.94 -15.06 13.87
N GLU A 167 -2.99 -14.54 13.23
CA GLU A 167 -4.13 -15.33 12.75
C GLU A 167 -3.84 -15.91 11.37
N ASN A 168 -3.39 -17.17 11.30
CA ASN A 168 -3.14 -17.86 10.03
C ASN A 168 -4.38 -17.90 9.11
N VAL A 169 -5.57 -17.94 9.70
CA VAL A 169 -6.87 -17.86 9.00
C VAL A 169 -7.63 -16.66 9.54
N LEU A 170 -7.58 -15.53 8.83
CA LEU A 170 -8.30 -14.33 9.22
C LEU A 170 -9.76 -14.41 8.76
N LYS A 171 -10.67 -14.53 9.72
CA LYS A 171 -12.12 -14.52 9.49
C LYS A 171 -12.68 -13.10 9.37
N GLU A 172 -13.88 -13.00 8.80
CA GLU A 172 -14.68 -11.76 8.69
C GLU A 172 -15.36 -11.42 10.03
N SER A 173 -14.55 -11.29 11.10
CA SER A 173 -14.95 -10.94 12.46
C SER A 173 -13.97 -9.94 13.08
N THR A 174 -14.38 -9.30 14.17
CA THR A 174 -13.48 -8.48 15.00
C THR A 174 -12.58 -9.37 15.85
N TYR A 175 -11.41 -8.85 16.20
CA TYR A 175 -10.44 -9.48 17.10
C TYR A 175 -9.97 -8.42 18.10
N PRO A 176 -9.77 -8.77 19.38
CA PRO A 176 -9.22 -7.84 20.35
C PRO A 176 -7.78 -7.50 19.97
N ALA A 177 -7.40 -6.24 20.10
CA ALA A 177 -5.98 -5.89 19.99
C ALA A 177 -5.18 -6.42 21.18
N LYS A 178 -3.89 -6.67 20.97
CA LYS A 178 -2.96 -7.13 22.03
C LYS A 178 -2.91 -6.18 23.23
N TYR A 179 -3.12 -4.88 23.01
CA TYR A 179 -3.15 -3.86 24.05
C TYR A 179 -4.40 -3.00 23.91
N ASN A 180 -4.88 -2.48 25.04
CA ASN A 180 -5.99 -1.54 25.06
C ASN A 180 -5.61 -0.25 24.30
N TYR A 181 -6.43 0.14 23.32
CA TYR A 181 -6.15 1.28 22.46
C TYR A 181 -6.12 2.62 23.22
N GLU A 182 -6.95 2.82 24.25
CA GLU A 182 -7.00 4.06 25.03
C GLU A 182 -5.70 4.28 25.80
N HIS A 183 -5.19 3.21 26.43
CA HIS A 183 -3.91 3.23 27.11
C HIS A 183 -2.76 3.56 26.14
N MET A 184 -2.73 2.91 24.97
CA MET A 184 -1.70 3.18 23.95
C MET A 184 -1.77 4.63 23.43
N ILE A 185 -2.97 5.20 23.30
CA ILE A 185 -3.15 6.61 22.94
C ILE A 185 -2.63 7.54 24.04
N SER A 186 -2.91 7.27 25.32
CA SER A 186 -2.37 8.04 26.45
C SER A 186 -0.85 8.05 26.45
N LEU A 187 -0.22 6.88 26.30
CA LEU A 187 1.25 6.77 26.19
C LEU A 187 1.81 7.54 24.99
N ALA A 188 1.11 7.54 23.86
CA ALA A 188 1.50 8.32 22.68
C ALA A 188 1.38 9.83 22.91
N LYS A 189 0.31 10.29 23.58
CA LYS A 189 0.07 11.71 23.88
C LYS A 189 1.06 12.26 24.90
N GLU A 190 1.34 11.50 25.95
CA GLU A 190 2.31 11.84 27.01
C GLU A 190 3.78 11.78 26.54
N ASN A 191 4.00 11.47 25.25
CA ASN A 191 5.32 11.36 24.64
C ASN A 191 6.22 10.30 25.33
N VAL A 192 5.59 9.35 26.03
CA VAL A 192 6.26 8.19 26.63
C VAL A 192 6.80 7.29 25.52
N LEU A 193 6.02 7.14 24.46
CA LEU A 193 6.47 6.53 23.21
C LEU A 193 7.36 7.54 22.48
N LYS A 194 8.68 7.56 22.73
CA LYS A 194 9.60 8.41 21.97
C LYS A 194 9.51 8.10 20.46
N GLU A 195 9.92 9.05 19.62
CA GLU A 195 9.97 8.98 18.13
C GLU A 195 10.97 7.95 17.58
N SER A 196 11.05 6.77 18.19
CA SER A 196 11.88 5.68 17.69
C SER A 196 11.17 5.06 16.49
N THR A 197 11.81 5.16 15.33
CA THR A 197 11.54 4.26 14.22
C THR A 197 11.85 2.84 14.70
N TYR A 198 11.10 1.84 14.22
CA TYR A 198 11.56 0.47 14.31
C TYR A 198 12.90 0.42 13.57
N PRO A 199 14.02 -0.01 14.17
CA PRO A 199 15.22 -0.18 13.39
C PRO A 199 14.87 -1.22 12.33
N ALA A 200 14.85 -0.80 11.06
CA ALA A 200 15.08 -1.75 9.98
C ALA A 200 16.29 -2.57 10.44
N LYS A 201 16.24 -3.90 10.31
CA LYS A 201 17.25 -4.82 10.87
C LYS A 201 18.70 -4.49 10.46
N TYR A 202 18.85 -3.56 9.52
CA TYR A 202 20.07 -3.00 8.96
C TYR A 202 20.23 -1.49 9.23
N ASN A 203 19.75 -0.96 10.37
CA ASN A 203 19.98 0.44 10.73
C ASN A 203 21.48 0.66 10.95
N TYR A 204 22.16 1.23 9.96
CA TYR A 204 23.61 1.37 9.95
C TYR A 204 24.10 2.44 10.94
N GLU A 205 23.23 3.37 11.36
CA GLU A 205 23.57 4.30 12.44
C GLU A 205 23.88 3.53 13.71
N HIS A 206 23.19 2.41 14.01
CA HIS A 206 23.53 1.50 15.10
C HIS A 206 24.87 0.76 14.89
N MET A 207 25.26 0.44 13.65
CA MET A 207 26.56 -0.21 13.39
C MET A 207 27.76 0.74 13.48
N ILE A 208 27.53 2.06 13.38
CA ILE A 208 28.57 3.09 13.54
C ILE A 208 28.49 3.75 14.94
N SER A 209 27.30 3.81 15.57
CA SER A 209 27.09 4.39 16.91
C SER A 209 27.39 3.44 18.07
N LEU A 210 27.59 2.13 17.81
CA LEU A 210 28.14 1.19 18.80
C LEU A 210 29.55 1.55 19.30
N ALA A 211 30.13 2.64 18.80
CA ALA A 211 31.37 3.20 19.31
C ALA A 211 31.22 4.27 20.41
N ASN A 212 30.04 4.79 20.77
CA ASN A 212 29.95 5.79 21.85
C ASN A 212 28.64 5.78 22.65
N TRP A 213 28.72 5.16 23.84
CA TRP A 213 28.14 5.54 25.14
C TRP A 213 26.81 6.31 25.15
N PHE A 214 25.74 5.67 25.64
CA PHE A 214 24.98 6.03 26.85
C PHE A 214 24.11 4.84 27.30
N ASP A 215 23.74 4.80 28.58
CA ASP A 215 23.01 3.69 29.21
C ASP A 215 21.59 3.53 28.63
N GLU A 216 21.39 2.42 27.91
CA GLU A 216 20.27 2.13 27.00
C GLU A 216 19.23 1.18 27.63
N SER A 217 19.56 0.63 28.79
CA SER A 217 18.91 -0.55 29.40
C SER A 217 17.46 -0.34 29.87
N THR A 218 17.06 0.90 30.19
CA THR A 218 15.70 1.20 30.69
C THR A 218 14.75 1.68 29.60
N LEU A 219 15.29 2.18 28.48
CA LEU A 219 14.47 2.66 27.35
C LEU A 219 14.22 1.56 26.33
N GLU A 220 15.09 0.55 26.24
CA GLU A 220 14.96 -0.57 25.30
C GLU A 220 13.95 -1.65 25.72
N SER A 221 13.72 -1.78 27.02
CA SER A 221 12.72 -2.68 27.61
C SER A 221 11.28 -2.25 27.31
N VAL A 222 11.01 -0.94 27.19
CA VAL A 222 9.71 -0.42 26.74
C VAL A 222 9.58 -0.47 25.19
N ARG A 223 10.70 -0.32 24.46
CA ARG A 223 10.76 -0.33 22.98
C ARG A 223 10.43 -1.69 22.35
N SER A 224 10.82 -2.79 22.97
CA SER A 224 10.70 -4.14 22.41
C SER A 224 9.41 -4.89 22.76
N GLY A 225 8.80 -4.61 23.92
CA GLY A 225 7.63 -5.34 24.39
C GLY A 225 6.34 -5.09 23.60
N PHE A 226 6.01 -3.82 23.31
CA PHE A 226 4.72 -3.49 22.67
C PHE A 226 4.57 -4.01 21.24
N MET A 227 5.68 -4.13 20.52
CA MET A 227 5.70 -4.61 19.14
C MET A 227 5.96 -6.12 19.05
N GLU A 228 6.11 -6.82 20.17
CA GLU A 228 6.35 -8.26 20.18
C GLU A 228 5.19 -9.01 19.51
N GLY A 229 5.52 -9.84 18.52
CA GLY A 229 4.54 -10.54 17.68
C GLY A 229 4.06 -9.76 16.46
N MET A 230 4.35 -8.45 16.38
CA MET A 230 3.86 -7.57 15.32
C MET A 230 4.97 -7.27 14.30
N PRO A 231 4.68 -7.38 12.98
CA PRO A 231 5.71 -7.26 11.96
C PRO A 231 6.19 -5.82 11.72
N ASN A 232 5.37 -4.82 12.01
CA ASN A 232 5.66 -3.40 11.82
C ASN A 232 4.61 -2.52 12.51
N THR A 233 4.92 -1.23 12.64
CA THR A 233 4.08 -0.23 13.34
C THR A 233 2.73 0.00 12.65
N TYR A 234 2.65 -0.20 11.33
CA TYR A 234 1.39 -0.08 10.58
C TYR A 234 0.39 -1.16 10.99
N THR A 235 0.77 -2.43 10.93
CA THR A 235 -0.05 -3.57 11.36
C THR A 235 -0.53 -3.39 12.80
N PHE A 236 0.38 -3.01 13.71
CA PHE A 236 0.06 -2.74 15.10
C PHE A 236 -0.98 -1.64 15.30
N SER A 237 -0.75 -0.48 14.70
CA SER A 237 -1.68 0.65 14.84
C SER A 237 -3.04 0.39 14.19
N LYS A 238 -3.10 -0.45 13.14
CA LYS A 238 -4.36 -0.91 12.53
C LYS A 238 -5.12 -1.89 13.40
N ALA A 239 -4.46 -2.83 14.08
CA ALA A 239 -5.10 -3.70 15.06
C ALA A 239 -5.78 -2.88 16.18
N LEU A 240 -5.06 -1.89 16.74
CA LEU A 240 -5.61 -0.99 17.76
C LEU A 240 -6.79 -0.16 17.23
N ALA A 241 -6.73 0.29 15.97
CA ALA A 241 -7.81 1.05 15.36
C ALA A 241 -9.07 0.20 15.16
N GLU A 242 -8.91 -1.07 14.76
CA GLU A 242 -10.03 -2.00 14.66
C GLU A 242 -10.68 -2.27 16.01
N ASP A 243 -9.89 -2.42 17.07
CA ASP A 243 -10.40 -2.61 18.43
C ASP A 243 -11.25 -1.41 18.88
N ALA A 244 -10.78 -0.19 18.58
CA ALA A 244 -11.55 1.04 18.82
C ALA A 244 -12.84 1.11 17.98
N VAL A 245 -12.83 0.61 16.74
CA VAL A 245 -14.03 0.54 15.90
C VAL A 245 -15.00 -0.52 16.41
N ALA A 246 -14.48 -1.67 16.84
CA ALA A 246 -15.26 -2.79 17.36
C ALA A 246 -16.03 -2.38 18.62
N SER A 247 -15.44 -1.57 19.51
CA SER A 247 -16.08 -1.13 20.75
C SER A 247 -17.33 -0.27 20.56
N VAL A 248 -17.53 0.31 19.37
CA VAL A 248 -18.69 1.17 19.04
C VAL A 248 -19.60 0.57 17.97
N MET A 249 -19.33 -0.64 17.49
CA MET A 249 -20.14 -1.28 16.45
C MET A 249 -21.61 -1.37 16.87
N ASP A 250 -21.93 -1.71 18.11
CA ASP A 250 -23.32 -1.87 18.52
C ASP A 250 -24.14 -0.57 18.51
N THR A 251 -23.46 0.59 18.57
CA THR A 251 -24.12 1.90 18.63
C THR A 251 -24.04 2.70 17.34
N LEU A 252 -23.13 2.36 16.43
CA LEU A 252 -22.95 3.05 15.14
C LEU A 252 -23.13 2.10 13.95
N PRO A 253 -23.68 2.58 12.82
CA PRO A 253 -23.69 1.84 11.56
C PRO A 253 -22.28 1.87 10.94
N ILE A 254 -21.35 1.13 11.55
CA ILE A 254 -19.94 1.09 11.14
C ILE A 254 -19.57 -0.30 10.62
N VAL A 255 -18.77 -0.32 9.56
CA VAL A 255 -18.18 -1.52 8.97
C VAL A 255 -16.66 -1.36 8.84
N ILE A 256 -15.94 -2.46 9.03
CA ILE A 256 -14.52 -2.59 8.78
C ILE A 256 -14.33 -3.26 7.41
N MET A 257 -13.54 -2.65 6.55
CA MET A 257 -13.16 -3.20 5.26
C MET A 257 -11.65 -3.36 5.21
N ARG A 258 -11.18 -4.60 5.07
CA ARG A 258 -9.78 -5.01 5.13
C ARG A 258 -9.29 -5.34 3.72
N PRO A 259 -8.78 -4.38 2.93
CA PRO A 259 -8.06 -4.71 1.72
C PRO A 259 -6.77 -5.49 2.01
N SER A 260 -6.43 -6.42 1.12
CA SER A 260 -5.09 -7.01 1.04
C SER A 260 -4.11 -6.02 0.38
N ILE A 261 -3.00 -6.49 -0.20
CA ILE A 261 -2.00 -5.59 -0.77
C ILE A 261 -2.59 -4.94 -2.03
N ILE A 262 -2.81 -3.63 -1.95
CA ILE A 262 -3.42 -2.85 -3.03
C ILE A 262 -2.41 -2.62 -4.15
N THR A 263 -2.83 -2.90 -5.39
CA THR A 263 -2.03 -2.78 -6.61
C THR A 263 -2.59 -1.73 -7.56
N PRO A 264 -1.82 -1.31 -8.58
CA PRO A 264 -2.27 -0.33 -9.57
C PRO A 264 -3.56 -0.74 -10.28
N ILE A 265 -4.29 0.26 -10.79
CA ILE A 265 -5.59 0.07 -11.46
C ILE A 265 -5.48 -1.00 -12.53
N TRP A 266 -6.45 -1.92 -12.58
CA TRP A 266 -6.46 -2.95 -13.61
C TRP A 266 -7.30 -2.56 -14.83
N LYS A 267 -8.53 -2.09 -14.63
CA LYS A 267 -9.47 -1.80 -15.74
C LYS A 267 -9.84 -0.33 -15.84
N GLU A 268 -10.36 0.28 -14.77
CA GLU A 268 -10.96 1.61 -14.87
C GLU A 268 -10.49 2.58 -13.77
N PRO A 269 -10.42 3.89 -14.06
CA PRO A 269 -10.56 4.52 -15.38
C PRO A 269 -9.26 4.49 -16.20
N LEU A 270 -8.12 4.18 -15.57
CA LEU A 270 -6.79 4.35 -16.13
C LEU A 270 -5.88 3.16 -15.78
N PRO A 271 -5.87 2.09 -16.60
CA PRO A 271 -5.07 0.90 -16.35
C PRO A 271 -3.58 1.19 -16.09
N GLY A 272 -3.02 0.54 -15.07
CA GLY A 272 -1.65 0.67 -14.63
C GLY A 272 -1.36 1.91 -13.76
N TRP A 273 -2.34 2.80 -13.56
CA TRP A 273 -2.13 3.99 -12.76
C TRP A 273 -1.92 3.68 -11.28
N ALA A 274 -0.93 4.36 -10.70
CA ALA A 274 -0.67 4.42 -9.27
C ALA A 274 -0.08 5.78 -8.89
N ASP A 275 -0.27 6.14 -7.63
CA ASP A 275 0.13 7.45 -7.08
C ASP A 275 1.41 7.37 -6.22
N ASN A 276 1.89 6.17 -5.91
CA ASN A 276 3.11 5.93 -5.14
C ASN A 276 3.72 4.55 -5.46
N VAL A 277 4.91 4.31 -4.92
CA VAL A 277 5.66 3.03 -5.04
C VAL A 277 5.41 2.06 -3.88
N ASN A 278 4.51 2.38 -2.95
CA ASN A 278 4.29 1.55 -1.76
C ASN A 278 3.66 0.21 -2.18
N GLY A 279 4.06 -0.88 -1.51
CA GLY A 279 3.55 -2.23 -1.78
C GLY A 279 4.35 -2.99 -2.85
N ILE A 280 3.64 -3.65 -3.78
CA ILE A 280 4.22 -4.56 -4.79
C ILE A 280 5.31 -3.91 -5.63
N ILE A 281 5.17 -2.63 -5.96
CA ILE A 281 6.13 -1.95 -6.84
C ILE A 281 7.52 -1.93 -6.19
N GLY A 282 7.62 -1.61 -4.89
CA GLY A 282 8.85 -1.73 -4.12
C GLY A 282 9.30 -3.18 -3.91
N MET A 283 8.35 -4.09 -3.69
CA MET A 283 8.57 -5.54 -3.54
C MET A 283 9.13 -6.20 -4.81
N SER A 284 8.70 -5.78 -6.00
CA SER A 284 9.22 -6.26 -7.29
C SER A 284 10.71 -6.02 -7.46
N LEU A 285 11.26 -5.06 -6.73
CA LEU A 285 12.68 -4.68 -6.74
C LEU A 285 13.51 -5.47 -5.71
N ALA A 286 12.86 -6.23 -4.84
CA ALA A 286 13.36 -6.47 -3.50
C ALA A 286 13.01 -7.88 -2.96
N PHE A 287 13.30 -9.00 -3.63
CA PHE A 287 13.05 -10.33 -2.99
C PHE A 287 13.94 -11.52 -3.34
N GLY A 288 13.89 -12.49 -2.42
CA GLY A 288 14.37 -13.87 -2.52
C GLY A 288 14.36 -14.57 -1.15
N LYS A 289 13.49 -15.56 -0.92
CA LYS A 289 13.76 -16.65 0.05
C LYS A 289 12.88 -17.90 -0.06
N ASP A 290 11.55 -17.78 -0.14
CA ASP A 290 10.64 -18.95 -0.10
C ASP A 290 9.78 -19.06 -1.37
N ARG A 291 9.67 -20.28 -1.91
CA ARG A 291 8.95 -20.58 -3.17
C ARG A 291 7.45 -20.79 -3.00
N ASN A 292 6.99 -21.03 -1.77
CA ASN A 292 5.62 -21.46 -1.52
C ASN A 292 4.75 -20.36 -0.88
N VAL A 293 5.22 -19.12 -0.87
CA VAL A 293 4.46 -17.99 -0.31
C VAL A 293 3.49 -17.47 -1.36
N VAL A 294 2.20 -17.44 -1.02
CA VAL A 294 1.13 -16.85 -1.84
C VAL A 294 0.91 -15.43 -1.35
N ALA A 295 1.17 -14.46 -2.23
CA ALA A 295 0.92 -13.07 -1.90
C ALA A 295 -0.47 -12.67 -2.39
N ASP A 296 -1.32 -12.21 -1.46
CA ASP A 296 -2.66 -11.77 -1.78
C ASP A 296 -2.64 -10.31 -2.25
N PHE A 297 -3.00 -10.13 -3.51
CA PHE A 297 -2.99 -8.84 -4.21
C PHE A 297 -4.39 -8.50 -4.72
N ILE A 298 -4.78 -7.24 -4.59
CA ILE A 298 -6.04 -6.74 -5.13
C ILE A 298 -5.86 -5.35 -5.74
N THR A 299 -6.51 -5.06 -6.86
CA THR A 299 -6.31 -3.79 -7.57
C THR A 299 -7.15 -2.69 -6.96
N VAL A 300 -6.63 -1.46 -6.94
CA VAL A 300 -7.27 -0.33 -6.24
C VAL A 300 -8.67 0.01 -6.77
N ASP A 301 -8.94 -0.22 -8.05
CA ASP A 301 -10.26 -0.04 -8.67
C ASP A 301 -11.27 -1.07 -8.16
N VAL A 302 -10.85 -2.32 -8.00
CA VAL A 302 -11.66 -3.39 -7.38
C VAL A 302 -11.89 -3.12 -5.90
N VAL A 303 -10.90 -2.59 -5.16
CA VAL A 303 -11.08 -2.19 -3.76
C VAL A 303 -12.10 -1.06 -3.64
N ALA A 304 -12.05 -0.05 -4.51
CA ALA A 304 -13.02 1.04 -4.51
C ALA A 304 -14.44 0.53 -4.79
N ASP A 305 -14.61 -0.38 -5.75
CA ASP A 305 -15.89 -1.00 -6.04
C ASP A 305 -16.40 -1.87 -4.87
N ASN A 306 -15.52 -2.65 -4.24
CA ASN A 306 -15.88 -3.39 -3.03
C ASN A 306 -16.37 -2.46 -1.91
N ILE A 307 -15.68 -1.34 -1.69
CA ILE A 307 -16.07 -0.39 -0.64
C ILE A 307 -17.48 0.16 -0.86
N LEU A 308 -17.81 0.50 -2.10
CA LEU A 308 -19.12 1.07 -2.44
C LEU A 308 -20.21 -0.01 -2.48
N ALA A 309 -19.93 -1.17 -3.10
CA ALA A 309 -20.89 -2.24 -3.24
C ALA A 309 -21.20 -2.94 -1.90
N LEU A 310 -20.16 -3.28 -1.11
CA LEU A 310 -20.36 -3.87 0.22
C LEU A 310 -20.99 -2.88 1.18
N GLY A 311 -20.73 -1.58 1.03
CA GLY A 311 -21.40 -0.54 1.80
C GLY A 311 -22.91 -0.51 1.54
N ALA A 312 -23.31 -0.47 0.26
CA ALA A 312 -24.71 -0.55 -0.15
C ALA A 312 -25.36 -1.88 0.27
N TYR A 313 -24.66 -3.00 0.08
CA TYR A 313 -25.11 -4.33 0.52
C TYR A 313 -25.35 -4.37 2.03
N SER A 314 -24.46 -3.79 2.83
CA SER A 314 -24.58 -3.74 4.28
C SER A 314 -25.82 -2.99 4.71
N ILE A 315 -26.10 -1.83 4.11
CA ILE A 315 -27.31 -1.05 4.43
C ILE A 315 -28.57 -1.82 4.02
N GLN A 316 -28.66 -2.28 2.77
CA GLN A 316 -29.88 -2.89 2.24
C GLN A 316 -30.22 -4.23 2.87
N ASN A 317 -29.22 -4.94 3.40
CA ASN A 317 -29.40 -6.24 4.04
C ASN A 317 -29.30 -6.17 5.58
N ARG A 318 -29.46 -4.97 6.16
CA ARG A 318 -29.49 -4.75 7.62
C ARG A 318 -28.23 -5.26 8.35
N MET A 319 -27.07 -4.93 7.79
CA MET A 319 -25.74 -5.19 8.34
C MET A 319 -25.50 -6.69 8.60
N PRO A 320 -25.53 -7.55 7.56
CA PRO A 320 -25.37 -8.99 7.72
C PRO A 320 -23.97 -9.38 8.21
N SER A 321 -22.98 -8.51 7.98
CA SER A 321 -21.67 -8.49 8.62
C SER A 321 -21.27 -7.05 8.87
N ARG A 322 -20.33 -6.88 9.80
CA ARG A 322 -19.65 -5.61 10.06
C ARG A 322 -18.18 -5.62 9.67
N VAL A 323 -17.65 -6.75 9.23
CA VAL A 323 -16.24 -6.91 8.87
C VAL A 323 -16.17 -7.63 7.52
N PHE A 324 -15.36 -7.09 6.60
CA PHE A 324 -15.21 -7.62 5.25
C PHE A 324 -13.74 -7.73 4.88
N ASN A 325 -13.30 -8.90 4.46
CA ASN A 325 -11.94 -9.09 3.93
C ASN A 325 -11.97 -8.92 2.41
N ILE A 326 -11.33 -7.86 1.93
CA ILE A 326 -11.19 -7.53 0.51
C ILE A 326 -9.88 -8.12 0.00
N SER A 327 -9.92 -9.42 -0.29
CA SER A 327 -8.78 -10.24 -0.71
C SER A 327 -9.09 -11.01 -1.99
N SER A 328 -8.05 -11.40 -2.73
CA SER A 328 -8.17 -12.27 -3.91
C SER A 328 -8.05 -13.76 -3.59
N HIS A 329 -7.88 -14.15 -2.31
CA HIS A 329 -7.51 -15.50 -1.87
C HIS A 329 -8.31 -16.63 -2.53
N ASN A 330 -9.64 -16.50 -2.59
CA ASN A 330 -10.53 -17.51 -3.17
C ASN A 330 -10.64 -17.47 -4.71
N TYR A 331 -10.06 -16.45 -5.34
CA TYR A 331 -10.22 -16.17 -6.77
C TYR A 331 -8.89 -16.26 -7.54
N ARG A 332 -7.75 -16.13 -6.85
CA ARG A 332 -6.42 -16.16 -7.45
C ARG A 332 -5.38 -16.63 -6.44
N SER A 333 -4.67 -17.71 -6.77
CA SER A 333 -3.43 -18.10 -6.08
C SER A 333 -2.25 -18.03 -7.06
N GLU A 334 -1.55 -16.89 -7.10
CA GLU A 334 -0.22 -16.84 -7.72
C GLU A 334 0.81 -16.79 -6.60
N THR A 335 1.89 -17.57 -6.74
CA THR A 335 2.98 -17.48 -5.77
C THR A 335 3.70 -16.15 -5.94
N LEU A 336 4.24 -15.62 -4.84
CA LEU A 336 5.06 -14.42 -4.87
C LEU A 336 6.25 -14.58 -5.83
N ILE A 337 6.79 -15.79 -5.97
CA ILE A 337 7.90 -16.06 -6.90
C ILE A 337 7.43 -15.96 -8.35
N ASP A 338 6.32 -16.58 -8.71
CA ASP A 338 5.82 -16.51 -10.09
C ASP A 338 5.54 -15.05 -10.48
N PHE A 339 4.96 -14.28 -9.56
CA PHE A 339 4.78 -12.84 -9.72
C PHE A 339 6.13 -12.15 -9.99
N LEU A 340 7.13 -12.38 -9.13
CA LEU A 340 8.45 -11.73 -9.23
C LEU A 340 9.22 -12.13 -10.50
N GLU A 341 9.14 -13.39 -10.93
CA GLU A 341 9.80 -13.87 -12.14
C GLU A 341 9.18 -13.26 -13.40
N LYS A 342 7.84 -13.23 -13.49
CA LYS A 342 7.12 -12.53 -14.56
C LYS A 342 7.48 -11.04 -14.56
N SER A 343 7.44 -10.40 -13.41
CA SER A 343 7.81 -9.00 -13.23
C SER A 343 9.24 -8.71 -13.69
N LYS A 344 10.21 -9.52 -13.27
CA LYS A 344 11.60 -9.40 -13.71
C LYS A 344 11.72 -9.51 -15.24
N TRP A 345 11.07 -10.51 -15.83
CA TRP A 345 11.11 -10.69 -17.28
C TRP A 345 10.49 -9.49 -18.01
N ILE A 346 9.34 -9.00 -17.55
CA ILE A 346 8.69 -7.82 -18.15
C ILE A 346 9.58 -6.59 -18.03
N ILE A 347 10.13 -6.30 -16.85
CA ILE A 347 11.02 -5.15 -16.66
C ILE A 347 12.28 -5.30 -17.51
N THR A 348 12.83 -6.50 -17.70
CA THR A 348 14.08 -6.67 -18.46
C THR A 348 13.84 -6.60 -19.97
N GLU A 349 12.80 -7.29 -20.48
CA GLU A 349 12.61 -7.54 -21.91
C GLU A 349 11.56 -6.64 -22.57
N ARG A 350 10.56 -6.18 -21.81
CA ARG A 350 9.38 -5.49 -22.36
C ARG A 350 9.32 -4.02 -21.96
N VAL A 351 9.44 -3.73 -20.67
CA VAL A 351 9.25 -2.40 -20.07
C VAL A 351 10.42 -2.03 -19.15
N PRO A 352 11.68 -1.98 -19.65
CA PRO A 352 12.81 -1.55 -18.85
C PRO A 352 12.72 -0.07 -18.52
N PHE A 353 13.13 0.27 -17.31
CA PHE A 353 13.20 1.65 -16.83
C PHE A 353 14.48 2.34 -17.31
N ASP A 354 14.39 3.65 -17.55
CA ASP A 354 15.54 4.46 -17.98
C ASP A 354 16.60 4.55 -16.86
N THR A 355 16.13 4.47 -15.61
CA THR A 355 16.95 4.54 -14.39
C THR A 355 17.66 3.23 -14.03
N PHE A 356 17.31 2.10 -14.65
CA PHE A 356 17.88 0.80 -14.26
C PHE A 356 19.23 0.58 -14.93
N LEU A 357 20.27 0.54 -14.10
CA LEU A 357 21.65 0.36 -14.55
C LEU A 357 22.06 -1.09 -14.77
N TRP A 358 21.30 -2.06 -14.25
CA TRP A 358 21.65 -3.49 -14.35
C TRP A 358 20.40 -4.37 -14.38
N PRO A 359 20.40 -5.50 -15.10
CA PRO A 359 19.31 -6.46 -15.04
C PRO A 359 19.10 -6.99 -13.62
N SER A 360 17.85 -7.08 -13.19
CA SER A 360 17.52 -7.60 -11.87
C SER A 360 17.77 -9.12 -11.81
N LYS A 361 18.48 -9.58 -10.77
CA LYS A 361 18.71 -11.00 -10.52
C LYS A 361 17.94 -11.44 -9.27
N LEU A 362 16.89 -12.21 -9.48
CA LEU A 362 16.23 -12.94 -8.40
C LEU A 362 17.16 -14.05 -7.91
N THR A 363 17.58 -13.99 -6.64
CA THR A 363 18.37 -15.06 -6.01
C THR A 363 17.60 -15.60 -4.83
N ILE A 364 17.12 -16.84 -4.95
CA ILE A 364 16.36 -17.53 -3.90
C ILE A 364 17.31 -18.47 -3.18
N THR A 365 17.42 -18.33 -1.86
CA THR A 365 18.22 -19.24 -1.03
C THR A 365 17.59 -19.41 0.34
N SER A 366 17.54 -20.65 0.84
CA SER A 366 17.05 -20.96 2.18
C SER A 366 18.06 -20.57 3.27
N SER A 367 19.36 -20.52 2.94
CA SER A 367 20.43 -20.22 3.89
C SER A 367 20.60 -18.71 4.12
N LYS A 368 20.44 -18.28 5.37
CA LYS A 368 20.72 -16.88 5.78
C LYS A 368 22.16 -16.50 5.50
N PHE A 369 23.12 -17.39 5.75
CA PHE A 369 24.54 -17.11 5.49
C PHE A 369 24.78 -16.86 4.00
N VAL A 370 24.28 -17.75 3.13
CA VAL A 370 24.41 -17.61 1.68
C VAL A 370 23.73 -16.34 1.19
N TYR A 371 22.55 -16.00 1.72
CA TYR A 371 21.87 -14.74 1.40
C TYR A 371 22.76 -13.52 1.69
N HIS A 372 23.26 -13.38 2.93
CA HIS A 372 24.09 -12.22 3.31
C HIS A 372 25.39 -12.18 2.52
N PHE A 373 26.04 -13.33 2.34
CA PHE A 373 27.26 -13.42 1.53
C PHE A 373 27.02 -12.94 0.09
N LEU A 374 25.92 -13.36 -0.54
CA LEU A 374 25.58 -12.95 -1.90
C LEU A 374 25.15 -11.47 -1.98
N VAL A 375 24.46 -10.93 -0.96
CA VAL A 375 24.14 -9.49 -0.88
C VAL A 375 25.43 -8.67 -0.82
N VAL A 376 26.37 -9.02 0.05
CA VAL A 376 27.66 -8.34 0.14
C VAL A 376 28.40 -8.42 -1.20
N LEU A 377 28.53 -9.63 -1.76
CA LEU A 377 29.32 -9.88 -2.95
C LEU A 377 28.70 -9.27 -4.22
N ARG A 378 27.37 -9.30 -4.38
CA ARG A 378 26.68 -8.95 -5.63
C ARG A 378 26.00 -7.59 -5.60
N GLN A 379 25.73 -7.00 -4.44
CA GLN A 379 25.04 -5.71 -4.32
C GLN A 379 25.95 -4.65 -3.67
N LEU A 380 26.45 -4.92 -2.46
CA LEU A 380 27.16 -3.90 -1.66
C LEU A 380 28.60 -3.64 -2.13
N LEU A 381 29.37 -4.69 -2.39
CA LEU A 381 30.75 -4.54 -2.84
C LEU A 381 30.82 -3.85 -4.23
N PRO A 382 30.01 -4.27 -5.24
CA PRO A 382 29.99 -3.57 -6.53
C PRO A 382 29.51 -2.11 -6.42
N SER A 383 28.50 -1.83 -5.59
CA SER A 383 28.01 -0.45 -5.43
C SER A 383 29.07 0.47 -4.81
N LEU A 384 29.82 -0.01 -3.83
CA LEU A 384 30.94 0.71 -3.24
C LEU A 384 32.04 0.98 -4.28
N ILE A 385 32.42 -0.02 -5.08
CA ILE A 385 33.45 0.11 -6.12
C ILE A 385 33.01 1.14 -7.16
N ILE A 386 31.78 1.04 -7.66
CA ILE A 386 31.28 1.95 -8.69
C ILE A 386 31.17 3.38 -8.14
N ASP A 387 30.66 3.57 -6.92
CA ASP A 387 30.60 4.90 -6.30
C ASP A 387 32.00 5.51 -6.10
N ARG A 388 33.01 4.70 -5.76
CA ARG A 388 34.40 5.14 -5.70
C ARG A 388 34.94 5.56 -7.07
N LEU A 389 34.63 4.80 -8.12
CA LEU A 389 34.99 5.16 -9.49
C LEU A 389 34.29 6.46 -9.93
N LEU A 390 32.99 6.60 -9.65
CA LEU A 390 32.24 7.82 -9.94
C LEU A 390 32.91 9.03 -9.28
N MET A 391 33.28 8.94 -8.01
CA MET A 391 34.01 10.00 -7.32
C MET A 391 35.35 10.33 -7.97
N LEU A 392 36.12 9.32 -8.42
CA LEU A 392 37.39 9.53 -9.12
C LEU A 392 37.22 10.26 -10.46
N PHE A 393 36.08 10.05 -11.14
CA PHE A 393 35.73 10.76 -12.37
C PHE A 393 34.95 12.06 -12.14
N GLY A 394 34.84 12.54 -10.89
CA GLY A 394 34.16 13.79 -10.55
C GLY A 394 32.63 13.71 -10.54
N TYR A 395 32.05 12.51 -10.60
CA TYR A 395 30.61 12.29 -10.47
C TYR A 395 30.19 12.04 -9.02
N LYS A 396 28.93 12.36 -8.72
CA LYS A 396 28.33 12.14 -7.39
C LYS A 396 28.05 10.64 -7.17
N PRO A 397 28.51 10.03 -6.06
CA PRO A 397 28.16 8.66 -5.71
C PRO A 397 26.68 8.57 -5.31
N PHE A 398 26.02 7.49 -5.68
CA PHE A 398 24.60 7.28 -5.35
C PHE A 398 24.19 5.81 -5.22
N LEU A 399 24.96 4.88 -5.80
CA LEU A 399 24.58 3.48 -5.88
C LEU A 399 24.57 2.83 -4.50
N TRP A 400 25.53 3.16 -3.63
CA TRP A 400 25.55 2.67 -2.26
C TRP A 400 24.26 3.02 -1.53
N GLN A 401 23.89 4.31 -1.54
CA GLN A 401 22.66 4.79 -0.88
C GLN A 401 21.41 4.13 -1.45
N MET A 402 21.37 3.93 -2.77
CA MET A 402 20.27 3.22 -3.43
C MET A 402 20.17 1.75 -2.97
N GLN A 403 21.28 1.01 -2.93
CA GLN A 403 21.29 -0.38 -2.48
C GLN A 403 20.88 -0.50 -1.01
N MET A 404 21.30 0.42 -0.15
CA MET A 404 20.92 0.42 1.27
C MET A 404 19.40 0.60 1.44
N ARG A 405 18.79 1.53 0.69
CA ARG A 405 17.32 1.70 0.68
C ARG A 405 16.58 0.45 0.20
N ILE A 406 17.14 -0.27 -0.78
CA ILE A 406 16.58 -1.54 -1.25
C ILE A 406 16.63 -2.58 -0.12
N LEU A 407 17.76 -2.74 0.55
CA LEU A 407 17.91 -3.70 1.66
C LEU A 407 17.00 -3.37 2.85
N GLU A 408 16.85 -2.09 3.19
CA GLU A 408 15.89 -1.64 4.21
C GLU A 408 14.47 -2.05 3.82
N GLY A 409 14.05 -1.73 2.59
CA GLY A 409 12.75 -2.14 2.05
C GLY A 409 12.55 -3.66 2.07
N MET A 410 13.57 -4.43 1.71
CA MET A 410 13.54 -5.90 1.78
C MET A 410 13.31 -6.41 3.19
N SER A 411 13.99 -5.83 4.19
CA SER A 411 13.95 -6.30 5.58
C SER A 411 12.55 -6.19 6.19
N VAL A 412 11.81 -5.15 5.80
CA VAL A 412 10.45 -4.91 6.28
C VAL A 412 9.45 -5.84 5.62
N LEU A 413 9.62 -6.10 4.33
CA LEU A 413 8.70 -6.94 3.57
C LEU A 413 8.98 -8.45 3.74
N GLN A 414 10.14 -8.81 4.29
CA GLN A 414 10.55 -10.20 4.54
C GLN A 414 9.51 -10.98 5.35
N TYR A 415 8.85 -10.36 6.33
CA TYR A 415 7.82 -11.03 7.13
C TYR A 415 6.68 -11.56 6.26
N TYR A 416 6.20 -10.76 5.32
CA TYR A 416 5.12 -11.15 4.41
C TYR A 416 5.57 -12.13 3.34
N GLY A 417 6.85 -12.08 2.95
CA GLY A 417 7.46 -13.03 2.01
C GLY A 417 7.89 -14.36 2.64
N MET A 418 7.62 -14.59 3.94
CA MET A 418 8.01 -15.80 4.67
C MET A 418 6.84 -16.50 5.38
N ASN A 419 5.65 -15.91 5.35
CA ASN A 419 4.47 -16.44 6.04
C ASN A 419 3.30 -16.47 5.04
N ASN A 420 2.38 -17.41 5.26
CA ASN A 420 1.17 -17.55 4.47
C ASN A 420 -0.04 -17.29 5.35
N TRP A 421 -1.02 -16.59 4.80
CA TRP A 421 -2.30 -16.34 5.45
C TRP A 421 -3.44 -16.75 4.52
N THR A 422 -4.52 -17.22 5.13
CA THR A 422 -5.80 -17.43 4.49
C THR A 422 -6.74 -16.31 4.92
N PHE A 423 -7.30 -15.60 3.95
CA PHE A 423 -8.25 -14.52 4.19
C PHE A 423 -9.65 -14.99 3.75
N GLU A 424 -10.51 -15.36 4.70
CA GLU A 424 -11.89 -15.71 4.39
C GLU A 424 -12.63 -14.48 3.86
N ASN A 425 -13.32 -14.57 2.72
CA ASN A 425 -13.99 -13.42 2.08
C ASN A 425 -15.42 -13.78 1.59
N HIS A 426 -16.15 -14.55 2.39
CA HIS A 426 -17.48 -15.07 2.06
C HIS A 426 -18.50 -13.98 1.73
N TYR A 427 -18.38 -12.79 2.34
CA TYR A 427 -19.33 -11.70 2.08
C TYR A 427 -19.14 -11.03 0.73
N ILE A 428 -17.95 -11.10 0.11
CA ILE A 428 -17.76 -10.68 -1.29
C ILE A 428 -18.58 -11.57 -2.21
N ALA A 429 -18.51 -12.89 -2.02
CA ALA A 429 -19.30 -13.85 -2.80
C ALA A 429 -20.81 -13.64 -2.57
N ARG A 430 -21.24 -13.39 -1.33
CA ARG A 430 -22.66 -13.10 -1.02
C ARG A 430 -23.14 -11.78 -1.63
N CYS A 431 -22.31 -10.73 -1.61
CA CYS A 431 -22.61 -9.46 -2.26
C CYS A 431 -22.74 -9.64 -3.77
N GLY A 432 -21.84 -10.41 -4.38
CA GLY A 432 -21.96 -10.81 -5.78
C GLY A 432 -23.28 -11.54 -6.05
N ALA A 433 -23.62 -12.57 -5.27
CA ALA A 433 -24.89 -13.29 -5.44
C ALA A 433 -26.14 -12.41 -5.24
N TRP A 434 -26.02 -11.33 -4.45
CA TRP A 434 -27.07 -10.34 -4.26
C TRP A 434 -27.20 -9.38 -5.45
N MET A 435 -26.11 -9.10 -6.18
CA MET A 435 -26.09 -8.19 -7.33
C MET A 435 -26.89 -8.74 -8.53
N ASN A 436 -27.52 -7.84 -9.27
CA ASN A 436 -28.20 -8.17 -10.53
C ASN A 436 -27.26 -7.93 -11.73
N ARG A 437 -27.71 -8.33 -12.94
CA ARG A 437 -26.88 -8.26 -14.16
C ARG A 437 -26.40 -6.84 -14.51
N LYS A 438 -27.21 -5.80 -14.24
CA LYS A 438 -26.83 -4.41 -14.49
C LYS A 438 -25.72 -3.96 -13.55
N GLU A 439 -25.84 -4.29 -12.27
CA GLU A 439 -24.84 -4.00 -11.25
C GLU A 439 -23.53 -4.75 -11.53
N PHE A 440 -23.59 -6.03 -11.93
CA PHE A 440 -22.40 -6.81 -12.33
C PHE A 440 -21.67 -6.23 -13.55
N GLY A 441 -22.41 -5.61 -14.48
CA GLY A 441 -21.81 -4.92 -15.63
C GLY A 441 -21.09 -3.62 -15.25
N LYS A 442 -21.42 -3.03 -14.08
CA LYS A 442 -20.89 -1.74 -13.63
C LYS A 442 -19.82 -1.86 -12.57
N TYR A 443 -19.99 -2.75 -11.59
CA TYR A 443 -19.12 -2.87 -10.41
C TYR A 443 -18.38 -4.20 -10.39
N THR A 444 -17.08 -4.14 -10.10
CA THR A 444 -16.21 -5.31 -10.06
C THR A 444 -15.83 -5.64 -8.62
N LEU A 445 -16.35 -6.74 -8.09
CA LEU A 445 -16.03 -7.20 -6.72
C LEU A 445 -14.77 -8.08 -6.65
N THR A 446 -14.43 -8.74 -7.75
CA THR A 446 -13.31 -9.67 -7.81
C THR A 446 -12.55 -9.46 -9.10
N HIS A 447 -11.23 -9.59 -9.07
CA HIS A 447 -10.45 -9.64 -10.29
C HIS A 447 -10.79 -10.93 -11.04
N ASP A 448 -11.35 -10.84 -12.25
CA ASP A 448 -11.84 -11.98 -13.06
C ASP A 448 -10.74 -12.92 -13.61
N GLY A 449 -9.51 -12.84 -13.08
CA GLY A 449 -8.38 -13.63 -13.57
C GLY A 449 -7.81 -13.21 -14.93
N GLY A 450 -8.12 -12.02 -15.46
CA GLY A 450 -7.52 -11.50 -16.70
C GLY A 450 -5.98 -11.65 -16.78
N ASP A 451 -5.42 -11.63 -17.99
CA ASP A 451 -4.02 -11.98 -18.25
C ASP A 451 -3.04 -11.19 -17.36
N MET A 452 -2.36 -11.91 -16.47
CA MET A 452 -1.41 -11.32 -15.53
C MET A 452 -0.27 -10.61 -16.24
N ASN A 453 0.20 -11.14 -17.37
CA ASN A 453 1.29 -10.52 -18.12
C ASN A 453 0.83 -9.19 -18.72
N GLU A 454 -0.39 -9.14 -19.26
CA GLU A 454 -0.98 -7.91 -19.76
C GLU A 454 -1.13 -6.88 -18.63
N TYR A 455 -1.64 -7.32 -17.47
CA TYR A 455 -1.76 -6.47 -16.29
C TYR A 455 -0.40 -5.92 -15.85
N LEU A 456 0.61 -6.78 -15.68
CA LEU A 456 1.96 -6.39 -15.28
C LEU A 456 2.61 -5.44 -16.29
N ILE A 457 2.43 -5.66 -17.60
CA ILE A 457 2.92 -4.74 -18.64
C ILE A 457 2.30 -3.35 -18.44
N LYS A 458 0.97 -3.28 -18.30
CA LYS A 458 0.27 -2.00 -18.06
C LYS A 458 0.72 -1.36 -16.76
N MET A 459 0.90 -2.15 -15.71
CA MET A 459 1.40 -1.73 -14.40
C MET A 459 2.78 -1.06 -14.52
N TYR A 460 3.73 -1.68 -15.21
CA TYR A 460 5.08 -1.12 -15.37
C TYR A 460 5.13 0.07 -16.35
N ILE A 461 4.28 0.10 -17.37
CA ILE A 461 4.10 1.30 -18.21
C ILE A 461 3.55 2.46 -17.36
N GLY A 462 2.55 2.19 -16.53
CA GLY A 462 2.01 3.18 -15.60
C GLY A 462 3.05 3.66 -14.59
N MET A 463 3.91 2.78 -14.09
CA MET A 463 5.04 3.17 -13.24
C MET A 463 6.02 4.10 -13.96
N ARG A 464 6.42 3.79 -15.21
CA ARG A 464 7.25 4.69 -16.02
C ARG A 464 6.63 6.09 -16.10
N ARG A 465 5.37 6.17 -16.52
CA ARG A 465 4.67 7.43 -16.78
C ARG A 465 4.38 8.24 -15.52
N TYR A 466 3.76 7.62 -14.53
CA TYR A 466 3.13 8.33 -13.42
C TYR A 466 4.03 8.44 -12.20
N ILE A 467 4.92 7.48 -11.98
CA ILE A 467 5.83 7.46 -10.83
C ILE A 467 7.21 8.01 -11.20
N LEU A 468 7.86 7.40 -12.19
CA LEU A 468 9.23 7.74 -12.57
C LEU A 468 9.29 8.96 -13.51
N LYS A 469 8.16 9.37 -14.08
CA LYS A 469 8.05 10.47 -15.05
C LYS A 469 8.95 10.25 -16.27
N GLU A 470 9.12 8.99 -16.67
CA GLU A 470 9.88 8.58 -17.86
C GLU A 470 8.98 8.70 -19.10
N PRO A 471 9.42 9.41 -20.15
CA PRO A 471 8.68 9.47 -21.42
C PRO A 471 8.57 8.10 -22.09
N ASP A 472 7.45 7.86 -22.77
CA ASP A 472 7.22 6.61 -23.50
C ASP A 472 8.16 6.48 -24.71
N GLU A 473 8.56 7.60 -25.30
CA GLU A 473 9.47 7.68 -26.43
C GLU A 473 10.86 7.14 -26.09
N ASN A 474 11.23 7.13 -24.80
CA ASN A 474 12.50 6.58 -24.34
C ASN A 474 12.51 5.05 -24.26
N LEU A 475 11.34 4.39 -24.28
CA LEU A 475 11.25 2.96 -24.07
C LEU A 475 12.08 2.11 -25.06
N PRO A 476 12.15 2.42 -26.37
CA PRO A 476 13.04 1.72 -27.29
C PRO A 476 14.53 1.87 -26.92
N LYS A 477 14.94 3.04 -26.45
CA LYS A 477 16.31 3.32 -25.99
C LYS A 477 16.62 2.51 -24.72
N ALA A 478 15.70 2.51 -23.75
CA ALA A 478 15.81 1.72 -22.53
C ALA A 478 15.94 0.22 -22.82
N ARG A 479 15.16 -0.32 -23.78
CA ARG A 479 15.28 -1.72 -24.25
C ARG A 479 16.64 -2.03 -24.84
N ARG A 480 17.18 -1.14 -25.68
CA ARG A 480 18.52 -1.34 -26.25
C ARG A 480 19.59 -1.33 -25.15
N PHE A 481 19.51 -0.38 -24.22
CA PHE A 481 20.44 -0.30 -23.10
C PHE A 481 20.38 -1.55 -22.21
N MET A 482 19.17 -1.99 -21.85
CA MET A 482 18.98 -3.18 -21.01
C MET A 482 19.53 -4.44 -21.67
N ARG A 483 19.35 -4.61 -22.99
CA ARG A 483 19.98 -5.72 -23.73
C ARG A 483 21.50 -5.72 -23.61
N ILE A 484 22.14 -4.55 -23.73
CA ILE A 484 23.60 -4.42 -23.54
C ILE A 484 23.98 -4.81 -22.11
N MET A 485 23.22 -4.37 -21.10
CA MET A 485 23.49 -4.71 -19.70
C MET A 485 23.29 -6.22 -19.41
N VAL A 486 22.34 -6.88 -20.07
CA VAL A 486 22.17 -8.35 -20.00
C VAL A 486 23.40 -9.08 -20.56
N TRP A 487 23.92 -8.63 -21.72
CA TRP A 487 25.17 -9.19 -22.27
C TRP A 487 26.38 -8.92 -21.36
N ALA A 488 26.50 -7.70 -20.83
CA ALA A 488 27.56 -7.33 -19.90
C ALA A 488 27.52 -8.21 -18.63
N ASP A 489 26.33 -8.44 -18.07
CA ASP A 489 26.13 -9.32 -16.92
C ASP A 489 26.54 -10.77 -17.20
N TRP A 490 26.20 -11.28 -18.40
CA TRP A 490 26.59 -12.63 -18.80
C TRP A 490 28.11 -12.76 -18.95
N ILE A 491 28.76 -11.82 -19.64
CA ILE A 491 30.22 -11.79 -19.84
C ILE A 491 30.95 -11.68 -18.50
N LEU A 492 30.57 -10.73 -17.64
CA LEU A 492 31.16 -10.56 -16.32
C LEU A 492 30.96 -11.81 -15.45
N GLY A 493 29.81 -12.47 -15.56
CA GLY A 493 29.55 -13.74 -14.89
C GLY A 493 30.48 -14.87 -15.33
N ILE A 494 30.81 -14.94 -16.63
CA ILE A 494 31.78 -15.91 -17.16
C ILE A 494 33.19 -15.59 -16.65
N ILE A 495 33.62 -14.33 -16.77
CA ILE A 495 34.95 -13.87 -16.28
C ILE A 495 35.11 -14.20 -14.80
N PHE A 496 34.08 -13.91 -13.98
CA PHE A 496 34.10 -14.20 -12.55
C PHE A 496 34.27 -15.70 -12.25
N LYS A 497 33.55 -16.58 -12.97
CA LYS A 497 33.70 -18.04 -12.82
C LYS A 497 35.09 -18.52 -13.23
N LEU A 498 35.65 -17.98 -14.32
CA LEU A 498 37.00 -18.30 -14.78
C LEU A 498 38.07 -17.86 -13.76
N LEU A 499 37.91 -16.69 -13.15
CA LEU A 499 38.81 -16.21 -12.09
C LEU A 499 38.77 -17.11 -10.85
N ILE A 500 37.57 -17.54 -10.43
CA ILE A 500 37.43 -18.51 -9.32
C ILE A 500 38.11 -19.84 -9.68
N ALA A 501 37.87 -20.36 -10.89
CA ALA A 501 38.47 -21.61 -11.34
C ALA A 501 40.00 -21.52 -11.40
N TYR A 502 40.54 -20.40 -11.90
CA TYR A 502 41.97 -20.13 -11.93
C TYR A 502 42.57 -20.03 -10.53
N PHE A 503 41.91 -19.33 -9.60
CA PHE A 503 42.35 -19.24 -8.22
C PHE A 503 42.36 -20.60 -7.52
N PHE A 504 41.30 -21.39 -7.70
CA PHE A 504 41.23 -22.77 -7.20
C PHE A 504 42.35 -23.64 -7.78
N TYR A 505 42.59 -23.57 -9.09
CA TYR A 505 43.70 -24.26 -9.75
C TYR A 505 45.06 -23.86 -9.14
N ARG A 506 45.31 -22.56 -8.93
CA ARG A 506 46.57 -22.05 -8.36
C ARG A 506 46.77 -22.40 -6.90
N MET A 507 45.73 -22.32 -6.08
CA MET A 507 45.84 -22.50 -4.63
C MET A 507 45.74 -23.96 -4.19
N VAL A 508 44.98 -24.77 -4.92
CA VAL A 508 44.68 -26.15 -4.52
C VAL A 508 45.38 -27.12 -5.43
N LEU A 509 45.06 -27.13 -6.73
CA LEU A 509 45.57 -28.15 -7.65
C LEU A 509 47.09 -28.05 -7.84
N LEU A 510 47.63 -26.86 -8.08
CA LEU A 510 49.07 -26.64 -8.23
C LEU A 510 49.89 -26.90 -6.95
N ARG A 511 49.27 -26.99 -5.76
CA ARG A 511 49.94 -27.35 -4.49
C ARG A 511 49.76 -28.81 -4.10
N ILE A 512 48.84 -29.53 -4.74
CA ILE A 512 48.61 -30.96 -4.54
C ILE A 512 49.43 -31.76 -5.55
N PHE A 513 49.62 -31.23 -6.77
CA PHE A 513 50.28 -31.91 -7.88
C PHE A 513 51.71 -31.40 -8.17
N ASN A 514 52.18 -30.39 -7.43
CA ASN A 514 53.61 -30.13 -7.21
C ASN A 514 53.91 -30.40 -5.75
#